data_AF-A0A1M5PVP5-F1
#
_entry.id   AF-A0A1M5PVP5-F1
#
_cell.length_a   1.000
_cell.length_b   1.000
_cell.length_c   1.000
_cell.angle_alpha   90.00
_cell.angle_beta   90.00
_cell.angle_gamma   90.00
#
_symmetry.space_group_name_H-M   'P 1'
#
loop_
_entity.id
_entity.type
_entity.pdbx_description
1 polymer ?
#
loop_
_entity_poly.entity_id
_entity_poly.type
_entity_poly.pdbx_seq_one_letter_code
_entity_poly.pdbx_strand_id
1 'polypeptide(L)'
;MTALVGRIALQWERVYPLAACAVGLAVGYLYAPNWLHQLHAKEWAIENIFVAVFTLATVTAGFGLAIYTFLLTTESGFIGRAKKSIYYRQMLTYVVIAAGLSAGLALASVPGMVIKEAPEPHSLHAIYIAIWLAASCWTAAAVYRAGYLFSIFARQHH
;
A
#
# COMPACT_ATOMS: atom_id res chain seq x y z
N MET A 1 29.77 -9.27 11.51
CA MET A 1 28.98 -9.03 10.28
C MET A 1 27.46 -9.06 10.51
N THR A 2 26.93 -9.98 11.32
CA THR A 2 25.48 -10.10 11.64
C THR A 2 24.85 -8.85 12.27
N ALA A 3 25.57 -8.12 13.14
CA ALA A 3 25.05 -6.90 13.78
C ALA A 3 24.89 -5.71 12.81
N LEU A 4 25.72 -5.62 11.76
CA LEU A 4 25.68 -4.53 10.78
C LEU A 4 24.52 -4.75 9.79
N VAL A 5 24.37 -5.99 9.31
CA VAL A 5 23.24 -6.41 8.45
C VAL A 5 21.91 -6.23 9.18
N GLY A 6 21.84 -6.57 10.47
CA GLY A 6 20.64 -6.35 11.28
C GLY A 6 20.25 -4.88 11.43
N ARG A 7 21.22 -3.97 11.61
CA ARG A 7 20.97 -2.53 11.70
C ARG A 7 20.53 -1.92 10.37
N ILE A 8 21.16 -2.34 9.27
CA ILE A 8 20.81 -1.89 7.91
C ILE A 8 19.40 -2.36 7.53
N ALA A 9 19.06 -3.62 7.82
CA ALA A 9 17.72 -4.15 7.58
C ALA A 9 16.65 -3.34 8.33
N LEU A 10 16.89 -3.04 9.61
CA LEU A 10 15.94 -2.31 10.43
C LEU A 10 15.76 -0.84 10.01
N GLN A 11 16.81 -0.21 9.49
CA GLN A 11 16.72 1.13 8.89
C GLN A 11 16.01 1.08 7.54
N TRP A 12 16.32 0.10 6.69
CA TRP A 12 15.64 -0.09 5.41
C TRP A 12 14.13 -0.26 5.61
N GLU A 13 13.72 -1.04 6.63
CA GLU A 13 12.32 -1.27 6.98
C GLU A 13 11.54 0.01 7.33
N ARG A 14 12.23 1.04 7.82
CA ARG A 14 11.62 2.35 8.12
C ARG A 14 11.59 3.27 6.91
N VAL A 15 12.61 3.18 6.07
CA VAL A 15 12.84 4.12 4.97
C VAL A 15 12.12 3.69 3.69
N TYR A 16 11.99 2.39 3.42
CA TYR A 16 11.45 1.93 2.14
C TYR A 16 10.00 2.37 1.84
N PRO A 17 9.06 2.52 2.81
CA PRO A 17 7.72 3.02 2.51
C PRO A 17 7.76 4.51 2.12
N LEU A 18 8.62 5.28 2.79
CA LEU A 18 8.86 6.70 2.47
C LEU A 18 9.54 6.85 1.12
N ALA A 19 10.52 5.99 0.82
CA ALA A 19 11.19 5.96 -0.48
C ALA A 19 10.20 5.58 -1.59
N ALA A 20 9.35 4.57 -1.37
CA ALA A 20 8.31 4.18 -2.33
C ALA A 20 7.31 5.33 -2.57
N CYS A 21 6.91 6.05 -1.51
CA CYS A 21 6.05 7.23 -1.60
C CYS A 21 6.73 8.36 -2.39
N ALA A 22 7.98 8.69 -2.07
CA ALA A 22 8.74 9.73 -2.77
C ALA A 22 8.97 9.40 -4.25
N VAL A 23 9.29 8.15 -4.57
CA VAL A 23 9.42 7.68 -5.95
C VAL A 23 8.08 7.74 -6.67
N GLY A 24 6.99 7.25 -6.06
CA GLY A 24 5.65 7.33 -6.63
C GLY A 24 5.21 8.78 -6.90
N LEU A 25 5.51 9.70 -5.98
CA LEU A 25 5.23 11.12 -6.13
C LEU A 25 6.04 11.74 -7.27
N ALA A 26 7.35 11.48 -7.32
CA ALA A 26 8.22 12.02 -8.36
C ALA A 26 7.83 11.49 -9.74
N VAL A 27 7.57 10.18 -9.85
CA VAL A 27 7.12 9.56 -11.09
C VAL A 27 5.75 10.11 -11.51
N GLY A 28 4.83 10.21 -10.56
CA GLY A 28 3.50 10.75 -10.80
C GLY A 28 3.52 12.19 -11.26
N TYR A 29 4.34 13.03 -10.64
CA TYR A 29 4.40 14.46 -10.99
C TYR A 29 5.09 14.70 -12.34
N LEU A 30 6.20 13.99 -12.61
CA LEU A 30 7.02 14.24 -13.80
C LEU A 30 6.51 13.52 -15.06
N TYR A 31 5.96 12.31 -14.92
CA TYR A 31 5.68 11.45 -16.07
C TYR A 31 4.19 11.11 -16.25
N ALA A 32 3.38 11.08 -15.18
CA ALA A 32 1.99 10.65 -15.32
C ALA A 32 1.14 11.52 -16.25
N PRO A 33 1.26 12.87 -16.29
CA PRO A 33 0.49 13.67 -17.24
C PRO A 33 0.76 13.28 -18.70
N ASN A 34 2.04 13.12 -19.05
CA ASN A 34 2.45 12.73 -20.41
C ASN A 34 1.95 11.33 -20.77
N TRP A 35 2.02 10.37 -19.85
CA TRP A 35 1.49 9.02 -20.08
C TRP A 35 -0.02 9.01 -20.24
N LEU A 36 -0.74 9.72 -19.38
CA LEU A 36 -2.20 9.79 -19.45
C LEU A 36 -2.68 10.50 -20.72
N HIS A 37 -1.98 11.55 -21.18
CA HIS A 37 -2.27 12.15 -22.49
C HIS A 37 -2.07 11.17 -23.65
N GLN A 38 -1.00 10.36 -23.62
CA GLN A 38 -0.78 9.33 -24.65
C GLN A 38 -1.84 8.22 -24.62
N LEU A 39 -2.30 7.84 -23.43
CA LEU A 39 -3.40 6.90 -23.26
C LEU A 39 -4.72 7.47 -23.78
N HIS A 40 -5.00 8.73 -23.46
CA HIS A 40 -6.17 9.45 -23.94
C HIS A 40 -6.18 9.57 -25.47
N ALA A 41 -5.04 9.92 -26.07
CA ALA A 41 -4.89 10.03 -27.52
C ALA A 41 -5.08 8.68 -28.26
N LYS A 42 -4.93 7.56 -27.54
CA LYS A 42 -5.20 6.21 -28.05
C LYS A 42 -6.62 5.73 -27.73
N GLU A 43 -7.48 6.60 -27.20
CA GLU A 43 -8.85 6.27 -26.75
C GLU A 43 -8.89 5.18 -25.68
N TRP A 44 -7.82 5.04 -24.89
CA TRP A 44 -7.83 4.10 -23.76
C TRP A 44 -8.60 4.72 -22.60
N ALA A 45 -9.49 3.94 -22.01
CA ALA A 45 -10.27 4.32 -20.84
C ALA A 45 -9.34 4.50 -19.62
N ILE A 46 -8.98 5.75 -19.32
CA ILE A 46 -8.13 6.14 -18.19
C ILE A 46 -8.77 5.71 -16.86
N GLU A 47 -10.10 5.74 -16.79
CA GLU A 47 -10.86 5.31 -15.62
C GLU A 47 -10.52 3.87 -15.20
N ASN A 48 -10.10 2.99 -16.13
CA ASN A 48 -9.77 1.60 -15.82
C ASN A 48 -8.58 1.49 -14.86
N ILE A 49 -7.63 2.42 -14.89
CA ILE A 49 -6.49 2.43 -13.95
C ILE A 49 -7.00 2.68 -12.53
N PHE A 50 -7.90 3.65 -12.38
CA PHE A 50 -8.51 3.97 -11.09
C PHE A 50 -9.44 2.86 -10.61
N VAL A 51 -10.22 2.24 -11.50
CA VAL A 51 -11.06 1.07 -11.21
C VAL A 51 -10.20 -0.09 -10.70
N ALA A 52 -9.10 -0.41 -11.39
CA ALA A 52 -8.22 -1.52 -11.00
C ALA A 52 -7.63 -1.32 -9.60
N VAL A 53 -7.14 -0.11 -9.31
CA VAL A 53 -6.59 0.23 -7.98
C VAL A 53 -7.70 0.27 -6.93
N PHE A 54 -8.88 0.81 -7.24
CA PHE A 54 -10.05 0.77 -6.36
C PHE A 54 -10.41 -0.67 -5.97
N THR A 55 -10.50 -1.57 -6.94
CA THR A 55 -10.81 -2.99 -6.70
C THR A 55 -9.73 -3.65 -5.84
N LEU A 56 -8.46 -3.44 -6.16
CA LEU A 56 -7.38 -4.00 -5.35
C LEU A 56 -7.41 -3.47 -3.92
N ALA A 57 -7.59 -2.15 -3.76
CA ALA A 57 -7.60 -1.49 -2.47
C ALA A 57 -8.80 -1.89 -1.60
N THR A 58 -9.98 -2.06 -2.19
CA THR A 58 -11.15 -2.58 -1.46
C THR A 58 -10.95 -4.03 -1.01
N VAL A 59 -10.40 -4.89 -1.87
CA VAL A 59 -10.06 -6.27 -1.51
C VAL A 59 -9.02 -6.32 -0.40
N THR A 60 -7.93 -5.54 -0.49
CA THR A 60 -6.88 -5.53 0.54
C THR A 60 -7.37 -4.93 1.85
N ALA A 61 -8.25 -3.94 1.83
CA ALA A 61 -8.89 -3.39 3.02
C ALA A 61 -9.74 -4.45 3.74
N GLY A 62 -10.64 -5.12 3.01
CA GLY A 62 -11.49 -6.17 3.55
C GLY A 62 -10.68 -7.36 4.08
N PHE A 63 -9.68 -7.80 3.32
CA PHE A 63 -8.79 -8.88 3.74
C PHE A 63 -7.95 -8.51 4.98
N GLY A 64 -7.42 -7.28 5.02
CA GLY A 64 -6.69 -6.77 6.18
C GLY A 64 -7.55 -6.73 7.45
N LEU A 65 -8.81 -6.29 7.34
CA LEU A 65 -9.77 -6.32 8.45
C LEU A 65 -10.11 -7.74 8.90
N ALA A 66 -10.27 -8.67 7.96
CA ALA A 66 -10.51 -10.08 8.27
C ALA A 66 -9.33 -10.69 9.03
N ILE A 67 -8.09 -10.46 8.57
CA ILE A 67 -6.87 -10.87 9.28
C ILE A 67 -6.81 -10.25 10.67
N TYR A 68 -7.03 -8.94 10.78
CA TYR A 68 -7.00 -8.25 12.06
C TYR A 68 -7.97 -8.88 13.06
N THR A 69 -9.21 -9.10 12.64
CA THR A 69 -10.25 -9.74 13.45
C THR A 69 -9.84 -11.15 13.87
N PHE A 70 -9.34 -11.95 12.92
CA PHE A 70 -8.87 -13.31 13.18
C PHE A 70 -7.72 -13.36 14.20
N LEU A 71 -6.74 -12.47 14.07
CA LEU A 71 -5.61 -12.40 15.01
C LEU A 71 -6.09 -12.00 16.41
N LEU A 72 -7.02 -11.06 16.51
CA LEU A 72 -7.61 -10.65 17.79
C LEU A 72 -8.38 -11.78 18.48
N THR A 73 -9.25 -12.49 17.75
CA THR A 73 -10.15 -13.49 18.34
C THR A 73 -9.50 -14.83 18.61
N THR A 74 -8.41 -15.17 17.91
CA THR A 74 -7.75 -16.47 18.11
C THR A 74 -6.94 -16.47 19.41
N GLU A 75 -7.36 -17.26 20.39
CA GLU A 75 -6.68 -17.38 21.70
C GLU A 75 -5.87 -18.67 21.86
N SER A 76 -6.16 -19.70 21.06
CA SER A 76 -5.49 -20.99 21.13
C SER A 76 -4.52 -21.20 19.96
N GLY A 77 -3.70 -22.26 20.04
CA GLY A 77 -2.76 -22.62 18.98
C GLY A 77 -1.55 -21.68 18.87
N PHE A 78 -0.95 -21.63 17.68
CA PHE A 78 0.27 -20.86 17.43
C PHE A 78 0.06 -19.35 17.62
N ILE A 79 -1.12 -18.83 17.26
CA ILE A 79 -1.48 -17.41 17.40
C ILE A 79 -1.61 -17.00 18.87
N GLY A 80 -2.18 -17.87 19.72
CA GLY A 80 -2.26 -17.63 21.16
C GLY A 80 -0.87 -17.46 21.81
N ARG A 81 0.10 -18.30 21.45
CA ARG A 81 1.49 -18.18 21.92
C ARG A 81 2.18 -16.92 21.42
N ALA A 82 1.84 -16.51 20.20
CA ALA A 82 2.44 -15.38 19.51
C ALA A 82 2.04 -14.02 20.04
N LYS A 83 0.86 -13.89 20.66
CA LYS A 83 0.35 -12.61 21.21
C LYS A 83 1.34 -11.95 22.19
N LYS A 84 2.23 -12.73 22.81
CA LYS A 84 3.27 -12.24 23.72
C LYS A 84 4.53 -11.73 23.01
N SER A 85 4.69 -11.97 21.70
CA SER A 85 5.86 -11.58 20.92
C SER A 85 5.79 -10.13 20.42
N ILE A 86 6.96 -9.51 20.23
CA ILE A 86 7.08 -8.18 19.62
C ILE A 86 6.64 -8.22 18.14
N TYR A 87 6.91 -9.32 17.44
CA TYR A 87 6.55 -9.52 16.03
C TYR A 87 5.04 -9.54 15.81
N TYR A 88 4.27 -10.14 16.72
CA TYR A 88 2.81 -10.12 16.64
C TYR A 88 2.25 -8.70 16.76
N ARG A 89 2.76 -7.89 17.71
CA ARG A 89 2.32 -6.50 17.86
C ARG A 89 2.64 -5.68 16.61
N GLN A 90 3.84 -5.83 16.06
CA GLN A 90 4.24 -5.15 14.83
C GLN A 90 3.38 -5.59 13.65
N MET A 91 3.14 -6.88 13.48
CA MET A 91 2.27 -7.41 12.43
C MET A 91 0.86 -6.83 12.54
N LEU A 92 0.27 -6.83 13.74
CA LEU A 92 -1.06 -6.26 13.98
C LEU A 92 -1.11 -4.77 13.56
N THR A 93 -0.11 -3.99 13.95
CA THR A 93 0.00 -2.57 13.57
C THR A 93 0.06 -2.40 12.04
N TYR A 94 0.89 -3.17 11.34
CA TYR A 94 0.99 -3.07 9.89
C TYR A 94 -0.26 -3.57 9.17
N VAL A 95 -0.96 -4.58 9.69
CA VAL A 95 -2.26 -5.01 9.15
C VAL A 95 -3.30 -3.89 9.26
N VAL A 96 -3.39 -3.20 10.40
CA VAL A 96 -4.30 -2.08 10.59
C VAL A 96 -3.94 -0.90 9.68
N ILE A 97 -2.65 -0.56 9.58
CA ILE A 97 -2.17 0.50 8.68
C ILE A 97 -2.50 0.14 7.22
N ALA A 98 -2.20 -1.09 6.79
CA ALA A 98 -2.46 -1.54 5.43
C ALA A 98 -3.97 -1.50 5.11
N ALA A 99 -4.83 -1.93 6.05
CA ALA A 99 -6.27 -1.88 5.89
C ALA A 99 -6.78 -0.43 5.78
N GLY A 100 -6.33 0.46 6.68
CA GLY A 100 -6.72 1.87 6.67
C GLY A 100 -6.23 2.62 5.43
N LEU A 101 -4.98 2.43 5.03
CA LEU A 101 -4.43 3.01 3.79
C LEU A 101 -5.14 2.48 2.55
N SER A 102 -5.47 1.19 2.52
CA SER A 102 -6.24 0.60 1.41
C SER A 102 -7.66 1.19 1.32
N ALA A 103 -8.35 1.35 2.45
CA ALA A 103 -9.66 2.00 2.47
C ALA A 103 -9.59 3.47 2.01
N GLY A 104 -8.59 4.21 2.49
CA GLY A 104 -8.34 5.59 2.07
C GLY A 104 -8.02 5.69 0.58
N LEU A 105 -7.19 4.78 0.04
CA LEU A 105 -6.84 4.73 -1.37
C LEU A 105 -8.06 4.39 -2.26
N ALA A 106 -8.93 3.49 -1.80
CA ALA A 106 -10.18 3.19 -2.50
C ALA A 106 -11.03 4.46 -2.64
N LEU A 107 -11.28 5.18 -1.54
CA LEU A 107 -12.02 6.45 -1.58
C LEU A 107 -11.32 7.49 -2.46
N ALA A 108 -10.00 7.60 -2.34
CA ALA A 108 -9.20 8.51 -3.16
C ALA A 108 -9.20 8.15 -4.64
N SER A 109 -9.56 6.93 -5.04
CA SER A 109 -9.64 6.51 -6.46
C SER A 109 -10.96 6.90 -7.13
N VAL A 110 -12.02 7.15 -6.35
CA VAL A 110 -13.36 7.47 -6.88
C VAL A 110 -13.37 8.70 -7.81
N PRO A 111 -12.73 9.84 -7.48
CA PRO A 111 -12.70 10.98 -8.38
C PRO A 111 -12.09 10.65 -9.76
N GLY A 112 -11.00 9.88 -9.80
CA GLY A 112 -10.36 9.46 -11.05
C GLY A 112 -11.19 8.46 -11.89
N MET A 113 -12.20 7.81 -11.30
CA MET A 113 -13.16 7.00 -12.07
C MET A 113 -14.20 7.86 -12.79
N VAL A 114 -14.41 9.10 -12.35
CA VAL A 114 -15.39 10.04 -12.90
C VAL A 114 -14.74 11.02 -13.89
N ILE A 115 -13.53 11.49 -13.57
CA ILE A 115 -12.78 12.43 -14.40
C ILE A 115 -12.05 11.65 -15.51
N LYS A 116 -12.51 11.83 -16.75
CA LYS A 116 -12.00 11.09 -17.93
C LYS A 116 -10.92 11.83 -18.71
N GLU A 117 -10.80 13.12 -18.48
CA GLU A 117 -9.87 13.99 -19.19
C GLU A 117 -8.44 13.74 -18.69
N ALA A 118 -7.47 13.78 -19.60
CA ALA A 118 -6.07 13.73 -19.20
C ALA A 118 -5.69 15.02 -18.43
N PRO A 119 -4.88 14.91 -17.36
CA PRO A 119 -4.48 16.07 -16.57
C PRO A 119 -3.50 16.96 -17.36
N GLU A 120 -3.77 18.26 -17.40
CA GLU A 120 -2.76 19.21 -17.88
C GLU A 120 -1.53 19.21 -16.96
N PRO A 121 -0.31 19.38 -17.49
CA PRO A 121 0.90 19.50 -16.68
C PRO A 121 0.78 20.60 -15.63
N HIS A 122 1.25 20.33 -14.40
CA HIS A 122 1.21 21.25 -13.25
C HIS A 122 -0.19 21.68 -12.77
N SER A 123 -1.27 21.12 -13.33
CA SER A 123 -2.63 21.35 -12.84
C SER A 123 -2.87 20.68 -11.47
N LEU A 124 -3.93 21.12 -10.76
CA LEU A 124 -4.40 20.45 -9.55
C LEU A 124 -4.74 18.96 -9.83
N HIS A 125 -5.22 18.65 -11.03
CA HIS A 125 -5.50 17.29 -11.45
C HIS A 125 -4.20 16.44 -11.52
N ALA A 126 -3.13 16.98 -12.09
CA ALA A 126 -1.82 16.32 -12.12
C ALA A 126 -1.25 16.11 -10.71
N ILE A 127 -1.39 17.09 -9.82
CA ILE A 127 -0.96 16.98 -8.41
C ILE A 127 -1.74 15.87 -7.70
N TYR A 128 -3.06 15.83 -7.88
CA TYR A 128 -3.90 14.76 -7.32
C TYR A 128 -3.44 13.38 -7.80
N ILE A 129 -3.17 13.20 -9.09
CA ILE A 129 -2.68 11.93 -9.64
C ILE A 129 -1.31 11.54 -9.06
N ALA A 130 -0.41 12.50 -8.88
CA ALA A 130 0.88 12.26 -8.26
C ALA A 130 0.74 11.79 -6.79
N ILE A 131 -0.12 12.45 -6.02
CA ILE A 131 -0.42 12.06 -4.63
C ILE A 131 -1.09 10.69 -4.59
N TRP A 132 -2.02 10.42 -5.50
CA TRP A 132 -2.72 9.14 -5.62
C TRP A 132 -1.76 7.99 -5.97
N LEU A 133 -0.79 8.22 -6.87
CA LEU A 133 0.27 7.25 -7.17
C LEU A 133 1.19 7.02 -5.96
N ALA A 134 1.59 8.09 -5.26
CA ALA A 134 2.39 7.98 -4.05
C ALA A 134 1.67 7.18 -2.95
N ALA A 135 0.37 7.45 -2.76
CA ALA A 135 -0.48 6.70 -1.85
C ALA A 135 -0.61 5.23 -2.26
N SER A 136 -0.72 4.95 -3.57
CA SER A 136 -0.75 3.57 -4.10
C SER A 136 0.53 2.80 -3.76
N CYS A 137 1.70 3.42 -3.98
CA CYS A 137 2.99 2.83 -3.62
C CYS A 137 3.12 2.61 -2.10
N TRP A 138 2.65 3.55 -1.29
CA TRP A 138 2.70 3.41 0.16
C TRP A 138 1.78 2.30 0.68
N THR A 139 0.56 2.21 0.15
CA THR A 139 -0.38 1.12 0.45
C THR A 139 0.22 -0.23 0.07
N ALA A 140 0.79 -0.36 -1.12
CA ALA A 140 1.45 -1.60 -1.57
C ALA A 140 2.61 -1.99 -0.63
N ALA A 141 3.44 -1.02 -0.22
CA ALA A 141 4.51 -1.24 0.75
C ALA A 141 3.95 -1.73 2.11
N ALA A 142 2.89 -1.12 2.62
CA ALA A 142 2.27 -1.54 3.88
C ALA A 142 1.70 -2.96 3.81
N VAL A 143 1.01 -3.31 2.72
CA VAL A 143 0.47 -4.66 2.48
C VAL A 143 1.61 -5.70 2.40
N TYR A 144 2.65 -5.41 1.61
CA TYR A 144 3.82 -6.27 1.51
C TYR A 144 4.46 -6.49 2.89
N ARG A 145 4.57 -5.45 3.72
CA ARG A 145 5.13 -5.56 5.07
C ARG A 145 4.33 -6.47 5.97
N ALA A 146 3.01 -6.32 5.96
CA ALA A 146 2.11 -7.15 6.76
C ALA A 146 2.30 -8.64 6.38
N GLY A 147 2.34 -8.95 5.08
CA GLY A 147 2.60 -10.31 4.58
C GLY A 147 3.99 -10.84 4.94
N TYR A 148 5.02 -10.00 4.80
CA TYR A 148 6.39 -10.38 5.16
C TYR A 148 6.55 -10.70 6.65
N LEU A 149 6.02 -9.84 7.53
CA LEU A 149 6.05 -10.08 8.97
C LEU A 149 5.29 -11.34 9.36
N PHE A 150 4.15 -11.60 8.72
CA PHE A 150 3.42 -12.85 8.88
C PHE A 150 4.29 -14.06 8.49
N SER A 151 5.02 -13.98 7.38
CA SER A 151 5.90 -15.07 6.91
C SER A 151 7.07 -15.37 7.86
N ILE A 152 7.72 -14.32 8.42
CA ILE A 152 8.79 -14.50 9.42
C ILE A 152 8.19 -15.16 10.66
N PHE A 153 7.07 -14.62 11.10
CA PHE A 153 6.38 -15.10 12.28
C PHE A 153 5.96 -16.57 12.14
N ALA A 154 5.40 -16.98 11.00
CA ALA A 154 5.05 -18.36 10.71
C ALA A 154 6.26 -19.29 10.81
N ARG A 155 7.42 -18.89 10.27
CA ARG A 155 8.66 -19.70 10.30
C ARG A 155 9.26 -19.88 11.70
N GLN A 156 8.98 -18.98 12.65
CA GLN A 156 9.52 -19.06 14.02
C GLN A 156 8.72 -19.99 14.94
N HIS A 157 7.52 -20.40 14.53
CA HIS A 157 6.58 -21.15 15.37
C HIS A 157 6.08 -22.45 14.74
N HIS A 158 6.66 -22.85 13.60
CA HIS A 158 6.69 -24.21 13.08
C HIS A 158 7.97 -24.90 13.54
#